data_AF-A0A537VHD6-F1
#
_entry.id   AF-A0A537VHD6-F1
#
_cell.length_a   1.000
_cell.length_b   1.000
_cell.length_c   1.000
_cell.angle_alpha   90.00
_cell.angle_beta   90.00
_cell.angle_gamma   90.00
#
_symmetry.space_group_name_H-M   'P 1'
#
loop_
_entity.id
_entity.type
_entity.pdbx_description
1 polymer ?
#
loop_
_entity_poly.entity_id
_entity_poly.type
_entity_poly.pdbx_seq_one_letter_code
_entity_poly.pdbx_strand_id
1 'polypeptide(L)'
;MSPRPTQAEVSDRALVLYALIRRASIESVLEEGPDTRRVAQAERAKVETDRWLVRESLNGALTPIERTLFEGANGSWPHEAIADGLWRKESLGVLLWALEHVDSLPPIDEEFEVEVLNQRIRSYGNESSFRANGRLRSDGELEAAWHEADAWLAATEGRTGEDVTIASISAERRRALSWLRERDAEPA
;
A
#
# COMPACT_ATOMS: atom_id res chain seq x y z
N MET A 1 -16.57 -17.31 -10.53
CA MET A 1 -16.07 -15.97 -10.20
C MET A 1 -15.94 -15.92 -8.69
N SER A 2 -14.73 -15.70 -8.20
CA SER A 2 -14.51 -15.50 -6.77
C SER A 2 -15.17 -14.20 -6.33
N PRO A 3 -15.67 -14.11 -5.10
CA PRO A 3 -16.29 -12.88 -4.60
C PRO A 3 -15.25 -11.76 -4.56
N ARG A 4 -15.70 -10.50 -4.64
CA ARG A 4 -14.87 -9.32 -4.36
C ARG A 4 -14.52 -9.23 -2.87
N PRO A 5 -13.42 -8.54 -2.50
CA PRO A 5 -13.14 -8.25 -1.10
C PRO A 5 -14.24 -7.33 -0.53
N THR A 6 -14.56 -7.56 0.74
CA THR A 6 -15.49 -6.72 1.49
C THR A 6 -14.85 -5.39 1.89
N GLN A 7 -15.66 -4.38 2.23
CA GLN A 7 -15.16 -3.09 2.72
C GLN A 7 -14.21 -3.23 3.91
N ALA A 8 -14.50 -4.16 4.83
CA ALA A 8 -13.66 -4.42 5.98
C ALA A 8 -12.27 -4.94 5.56
N GLU A 9 -12.23 -5.88 4.61
CA GLU A 9 -10.98 -6.41 4.07
C GLU A 9 -10.17 -5.34 3.33
N VAL A 10 -10.83 -4.50 2.53
CA VAL A 10 -10.17 -3.38 1.83
C VAL A 10 -9.61 -2.36 2.82
N SER A 11 -10.34 -2.06 3.89
CA SER A 11 -9.89 -1.15 4.95
C SER A 11 -8.69 -1.72 5.71
N ASP A 12 -8.73 -2.98 6.11
CA ASP A 12 -7.63 -3.63 6.81
C ASP A 12 -6.38 -3.74 5.92
N ARG A 13 -6.57 -4.04 4.63
CA ARG A 13 -5.50 -4.04 3.65
C ARG A 13 -4.84 -2.67 3.48
N ALA A 14 -5.63 -1.60 3.41
CA ALA A 14 -5.11 -0.23 3.36
C ALA A 14 -4.29 0.12 4.62
N LEU A 15 -4.75 -0.31 5.80
CA LEU A 15 -4.02 -0.10 7.05
C LEU A 15 -2.70 -0.90 7.10
N VAL A 16 -2.69 -2.13 6.59
CA VAL A 16 -1.45 -2.90 6.44
C VAL A 16 -0.46 -2.22 5.51
N LEU A 17 -0.91 -1.78 4.32
CA LEU A 17 -0.03 -1.07 3.37
C LEU A 17 0.52 0.23 3.97
N TYR A 18 -0.30 0.98 4.70
CA TYR A 18 0.15 2.15 5.44
C TYR A 18 1.29 1.84 6.42
N ALA A 19 1.19 0.73 7.17
CA ALA A 19 2.29 0.30 8.04
C ALA A 19 3.52 -0.18 7.26
N LEU A 20 3.31 -0.89 6.14
CA LEU A 20 4.37 -1.44 5.31
C LEU A 20 5.22 -0.33 4.67
N ILE A 21 4.59 0.69 4.10
CA ILE A 21 5.29 1.84 3.48
C ILE A 21 6.12 2.58 4.53
N ARG A 22 5.57 2.79 5.74
CA ARG A 22 6.31 3.39 6.85
C ARG A 22 7.50 2.53 7.27
N ARG A 23 7.32 1.20 7.27
CA ARG A 23 8.42 0.27 7.57
C ARG A 23 9.50 0.32 6.48
N ALA A 24 9.13 0.28 5.21
CA ALA A 24 10.06 0.39 4.08
C ALA A 24 10.86 1.71 4.12
N SER A 25 10.21 2.81 4.49
CA SER A 25 10.88 4.12 4.66
C SER A 25 11.94 4.09 5.76
N ILE A 26 11.68 3.39 6.88
CA ILE A 26 12.67 3.20 7.95
C ILE A 26 13.83 2.34 7.46
N GLU A 27 13.55 1.24 6.77
CA GLU A 27 14.58 0.34 6.22
C GLU A 27 15.48 1.06 5.21
N SER A 28 14.89 1.88 4.31
CA SER A 28 15.64 2.72 3.36
C SER A 28 16.62 3.66 4.07
N VAL A 29 16.20 4.30 5.16
CA VAL A 29 17.04 5.20 5.97
C VAL A 29 18.17 4.44 6.70
N LEU A 30 17.95 3.17 7.04
CA LEU A 30 18.97 2.32 7.66
C LEU A 30 19.97 1.77 6.63
N GLU A 31 19.55 1.57 5.39
CA GLU A 31 20.41 1.13 4.28
C GLU A 31 21.53 2.15 3.98
N GLU A 32 21.27 3.45 4.19
CA GLU A 32 22.26 4.53 4.01
C GLU A 32 23.49 4.44 4.95
N GLY A 33 23.40 3.68 6.04
CA GLY A 33 24.53 3.40 6.92
C GLY A 33 24.20 3.42 8.42
N PRO A 34 25.15 2.94 9.25
CA PRO A 34 24.92 2.73 10.68
C PRO A 34 24.94 4.05 11.46
N ASP A 35 23.77 4.50 11.87
CA ASP A 35 23.59 5.55 12.89
C ASP A 35 22.83 4.96 14.08
N THR A 36 23.49 4.93 15.25
CA THR A 36 22.93 4.38 16.49
C THR A 36 21.59 5.03 16.87
N ARG A 37 21.39 6.33 16.55
CA ARG A 37 20.12 7.01 16.80
C ARG A 37 19.02 6.53 15.86
N ARG A 38 19.33 6.37 14.56
CA ARG A 38 18.39 5.83 13.57
C ARG A 38 17.97 4.41 13.94
N VAL A 39 18.93 3.55 14.32
CA VAL A 39 18.65 2.18 14.79
C VAL A 39 17.74 2.20 16.02
N ALA A 40 18.05 2.99 17.04
CA ALA A 40 17.23 3.05 18.25
C ALA A 40 15.82 3.63 18.02
N GLN A 41 15.64 4.47 16.99
CA GLN A 41 14.33 4.95 16.56
C GLN A 41 13.56 3.87 15.79
N ALA A 42 14.24 3.14 14.90
CA ALA A 42 13.67 2.03 14.15
C ALA A 42 13.18 0.90 15.08
N GLU A 43 13.96 0.56 16.12
CA GLU A 43 13.55 -0.42 17.14
C GLU A 43 12.26 -0.01 17.86
N ARG A 44 12.16 1.26 18.26
CA ARG A 44 10.93 1.79 18.88
C ARG A 44 9.75 1.74 17.92
N ALA A 45 9.94 2.19 16.69
CA ALA A 45 8.89 2.17 15.66
C ALA A 45 8.43 0.74 15.32
N LYS A 46 9.34 -0.25 15.34
CA LYS A 46 9.00 -1.67 15.16
C LYS A 46 8.06 -2.14 16.28
N VAL A 47 8.46 -1.96 17.54
CA VAL A 47 7.66 -2.38 18.71
C VAL A 47 6.29 -1.70 18.72
N GLU A 48 6.22 -0.41 18.36
CA GLU A 48 4.96 0.32 18.24
C GLU A 48 4.08 -0.24 17.12
N THR A 49 4.65 -0.51 15.95
CA THR A 49 3.93 -1.12 14.82
C THR A 49 3.43 -2.52 15.15
N ASP A 50 4.25 -3.37 15.76
CA ASP A 50 3.87 -4.73 16.15
C ASP A 50 2.68 -4.71 17.13
N ARG A 51 2.73 -3.83 18.13
CA ARG A 51 1.62 -3.65 19.08
C ARG A 51 0.37 -3.13 18.39
N TRP A 52 0.53 -2.22 17.43
CA TRP A 52 -0.56 -1.65 16.66
C TRP A 52 -1.25 -2.71 15.78
N LEU A 53 -0.49 -3.52 15.05
CA LEU A 53 -1.02 -4.62 14.21
C LEU A 53 -1.83 -5.62 15.03
N VAL A 54 -1.37 -5.95 16.25
CA VAL A 54 -2.11 -6.83 17.18
C VAL A 54 -3.39 -6.16 17.68
N ARG A 55 -3.29 -4.91 18.18
CA ARG A 55 -4.43 -4.19 18.76
C ARG A 55 -5.56 -3.97 17.76
N GLU A 56 -5.20 -3.68 16.51
CA GLU A 56 -6.14 -3.42 15.43
C GLU A 56 -6.57 -4.69 14.67
N SER A 57 -6.20 -5.88 15.16
CA SER A 57 -6.50 -7.19 14.56
C SER A 57 -6.04 -7.35 13.10
N LEU A 58 -4.97 -6.67 12.69
CA LEU A 58 -4.49 -6.63 11.31
C LEU A 58 -3.60 -7.81 10.91
N ASN A 59 -3.16 -8.63 11.87
CA ASN A 59 -2.29 -9.78 11.58
C ASN A 59 -2.91 -10.79 10.60
N GLY A 60 -4.24 -10.87 10.52
CA GLY A 60 -4.95 -11.72 9.54
C GLY A 60 -4.92 -11.17 8.11
N ALA A 61 -4.67 -9.88 7.93
CA ALA A 61 -4.63 -9.21 6.63
C ALA A 61 -3.21 -9.14 6.03
N LEU A 62 -2.18 -9.56 6.78
CA LEU A 62 -0.81 -9.65 6.29
C LEU A 62 -0.66 -10.82 5.31
N THR A 63 -0.04 -10.57 4.16
CA THR A 63 0.44 -11.65 3.28
C THR A 63 1.60 -12.40 3.94
N PRO A 64 1.93 -13.64 3.50
CA PRO A 64 3.10 -14.36 4.01
C PRO A 64 4.41 -13.59 3.89
N ILE A 65 4.58 -12.84 2.79
CA ILE A 65 5.77 -12.01 2.54
C ILE A 65 5.81 -10.85 3.54
N GLU A 66 4.73 -10.10 3.69
CA GLU A 66 4.67 -8.98 4.66
C GLU A 66 4.90 -9.45 6.08
N ARG A 67 4.33 -10.59 6.46
CA ARG A 67 4.57 -11.17 7.79
C ARG A 67 6.05 -11.41 8.02
N THR A 68 6.72 -12.05 7.06
CA THR A 68 8.16 -12.27 7.09
C THR A 68 8.93 -10.96 7.24
N LEU A 69 8.52 -9.93 6.49
CA LEU A 69 9.15 -8.62 6.51
C LEU A 69 8.95 -7.88 7.86
N PHE A 70 7.75 -7.89 8.45
CA PHE A 70 7.49 -7.28 9.77
C PHE A 70 8.17 -8.04 10.93
N GLU A 71 8.32 -9.35 10.81
CA GLU A 71 9.03 -10.18 11.77
C GLU A 71 10.57 -10.00 11.72
N GLY A 72 11.09 -9.55 10.57
CA GLY A 72 12.51 -9.26 10.36
C GLY A 72 13.09 -8.20 11.31
N ALA A 73 14.41 -8.25 11.48
CA ALA A 73 15.13 -7.24 12.26
C ALA A 73 15.18 -5.89 11.50
N ASN A 74 15.38 -4.78 12.21
CA ASN A 74 15.64 -3.50 11.56
C ASN A 74 16.92 -3.56 10.73
N GLY A 75 16.86 -3.05 9.50
CA GLY A 75 17.98 -3.06 8.55
C GLY A 75 18.19 -4.41 7.88
N SER A 76 17.25 -5.36 8.01
CA SER A 76 17.37 -6.70 7.42
C SER A 76 16.59 -6.88 6.13
N TRP A 77 15.84 -5.87 5.67
CA TRP A 77 15.10 -5.99 4.42
C TRP A 77 16.07 -5.99 3.23
N PRO A 78 15.89 -6.90 2.26
CA PRO A 78 16.59 -6.80 0.98
C PRO A 78 16.26 -5.48 0.27
N HIS A 79 17.22 -4.93 -0.48
CA HIS A 79 17.04 -3.69 -1.25
C HIS A 79 15.78 -3.71 -2.12
N GLU A 80 15.55 -4.82 -2.84
CA GLU A 80 14.34 -5.01 -3.67
C GLU A 80 13.05 -4.94 -2.85
N ALA A 81 13.03 -5.51 -1.64
CA ALA A 81 11.86 -5.45 -0.76
C ALA A 81 11.60 -4.04 -0.20
N ILE A 82 12.67 -3.24 -0.01
CA ILE A 82 12.54 -1.82 0.35
C ILE A 82 11.91 -1.05 -0.81
N ALA A 83 12.43 -1.22 -2.02
CA ALA A 83 11.90 -0.58 -3.23
C ALA A 83 10.43 -0.95 -3.46
N ASP A 84 10.10 -2.24 -3.41
CA ASP A 84 8.72 -2.73 -3.54
C ASP A 84 7.81 -2.15 -2.46
N GLY A 85 8.27 -2.13 -1.21
CA GLY A 85 7.52 -1.59 -0.08
C GLY A 85 7.22 -0.09 -0.21
N LEU A 86 8.11 0.69 -0.83
CA LEU A 86 7.90 2.11 -1.12
C LEU A 86 6.90 2.31 -2.27
N TRP A 87 6.94 1.47 -3.31
CA TRP A 87 5.98 1.50 -4.43
C TRP A 87 4.56 1.14 -4.02
N ARG A 88 4.35 0.41 -2.91
CA ARG A 88 3.01 0.12 -2.37
C ARG A 88 2.18 1.36 -2.03
N LYS A 89 2.76 2.56 -2.02
CA LYS A 89 2.00 3.82 -1.93
C LYS A 89 0.96 3.98 -3.04
N GLU A 90 1.24 3.49 -4.25
CA GLU A 90 0.31 3.54 -5.37
C GLU A 90 -0.89 2.61 -5.12
N SER A 91 -0.61 1.38 -4.66
CA SER A 91 -1.62 0.43 -4.21
C SER A 91 -2.47 1.00 -3.06
N LEU A 92 -1.83 1.62 -2.06
CA LEU A 92 -2.54 2.30 -0.96
C LEU A 92 -3.46 3.42 -1.46
N GLY A 93 -2.96 4.27 -2.36
CA GLY A 93 -3.76 5.36 -2.95
C GLY A 93 -5.00 4.85 -3.67
N VAL A 94 -4.88 3.74 -4.42
CA VAL A 94 -6.04 3.06 -5.03
C VAL A 94 -7.02 2.55 -3.99
N LEU A 95 -6.56 1.89 -2.92
CA LEU A 95 -7.47 1.39 -1.88
C LEU A 95 -8.20 2.54 -1.17
N LEU A 96 -7.52 3.65 -0.90
CA LEU A 96 -8.14 4.84 -0.30
C LEU A 96 -9.14 5.50 -1.26
N TRP A 97 -8.85 5.55 -2.55
CA TRP A 97 -9.80 6.00 -3.57
C TRP A 97 -11.01 5.07 -3.63
N ALA A 98 -10.80 3.75 -3.65
CA ALA A 98 -11.85 2.75 -3.68
C ALA A 98 -12.76 2.80 -2.45
N LEU A 99 -12.24 3.23 -1.29
CA LEU A 99 -12.98 3.45 -0.04
C LEU A 99 -13.62 4.84 0.10
N GLU A 100 -13.59 5.67 -0.95
CA GLU A 100 -14.06 7.07 -0.93
C GLU A 100 -13.33 7.96 0.10
N HIS A 101 -12.12 7.58 0.55
CA HIS A 101 -11.26 8.43 1.37
C HIS A 101 -10.44 9.43 0.52
N VAL A 102 -10.32 9.14 -0.78
CA VAL A 102 -9.71 9.99 -1.80
C VAL A 102 -10.71 10.15 -2.96
N ASP A 103 -10.90 11.39 -3.41
CA ASP A 103 -11.94 11.74 -4.38
C ASP A 103 -11.62 11.24 -5.80
N SER A 104 -10.35 11.29 -6.20
CA SER A 104 -9.89 10.93 -7.54
C SER A 104 -8.50 10.28 -7.50
N LEU A 105 -8.26 9.34 -8.43
CA LEU A 105 -6.90 8.89 -8.74
C LEU A 105 -6.13 10.02 -9.44
N PRO A 106 -4.84 10.24 -9.12
CA PRO A 106 -3.98 11.10 -9.91
C PRO A 106 -3.87 10.59 -11.36
N PRO A 107 -3.50 11.45 -12.32
CA PRO A 107 -3.03 11.02 -13.63
C PRO A 107 -1.98 9.90 -13.54
N ILE A 108 -1.81 9.09 -14.60
CA ILE A 108 -0.92 7.92 -14.56
C ILE A 108 0.57 8.30 -14.51
N ASP A 109 0.90 9.50 -14.96
CA ASP A 109 2.23 10.11 -14.94
C ASP A 109 2.51 10.86 -13.64
N GLU A 110 1.57 10.83 -12.69
CA GLU A 110 1.71 11.41 -11.36
C GLU A 110 1.62 10.32 -10.28
N GLU A 111 2.58 10.34 -9.35
CA GLU A 111 2.60 9.43 -8.19
C GLU A 111 1.67 9.94 -7.07
N PHE A 112 1.21 9.02 -6.22
CA PHE A 112 0.61 9.40 -4.96
C PHE A 112 1.68 9.95 -3.99
N GLU A 113 1.34 11.07 -3.35
CA GLU A 113 2.14 11.67 -2.29
C GLU A 113 1.89 10.98 -0.95
N VAL A 114 2.93 10.38 -0.37
CA VAL A 114 2.83 9.61 0.89
C VAL A 114 2.27 10.45 2.03
N GLU A 115 2.63 11.73 2.11
CA GLU A 115 2.13 12.61 3.17
C GLU A 115 0.62 12.87 3.05
N VAL A 116 0.11 12.99 1.82
CA VAL A 116 -1.34 13.11 1.58
C VAL A 116 -2.05 11.83 2.01
N LEU A 117 -1.54 10.66 1.64
CA LEU A 117 -2.12 9.37 2.05
C LEU A 117 -2.14 9.22 3.58
N ASN A 118 -1.03 9.55 4.24
CA ASN A 118 -0.92 9.55 5.70
C ASN A 118 -1.95 10.47 6.35
N GLN A 119 -2.10 11.68 5.82
CA GLN A 119 -3.06 12.66 6.31
C GLN A 119 -4.50 12.15 6.18
N ARG A 120 -4.85 11.51 5.06
CA ARG A 120 -6.20 10.95 4.84
C ARG A 120 -6.55 9.91 5.90
N ILE A 121 -5.65 8.97 6.18
CA ILE A 121 -5.87 7.95 7.21
C ILE A 121 -5.96 8.58 8.60
N ARG A 122 -5.03 9.48 8.95
CA ARG A 122 -4.96 10.11 10.27
C ARG A 122 -6.11 11.07 10.56
N SER A 123 -6.73 11.65 9.53
CA SER A 123 -7.84 12.60 9.69
C SER A 123 -9.06 12.02 10.43
N TYR A 124 -9.22 10.70 10.41
CA TYR A 124 -10.26 9.98 11.15
C TYR A 124 -9.96 9.81 12.64
N GLY A 125 -8.74 10.12 13.09
CA GLY A 125 -8.31 10.05 14.49
C GLY A 125 -8.03 8.64 15.03
N ASN A 126 -8.72 7.61 14.54
CA ASN A 126 -8.46 6.20 14.86
C ASN A 126 -8.94 5.26 13.75
N GLU A 127 -8.45 4.01 13.78
CA GLU A 127 -8.69 3.00 12.76
C GLU A 127 -10.14 2.52 12.73
N SER A 128 -10.84 2.49 13.87
CA SER A 128 -12.27 2.19 13.90
C SER A 128 -13.09 3.23 13.13
N SER A 129 -12.75 4.51 13.30
CA SER A 129 -13.41 5.61 12.59
C SER A 129 -13.06 5.61 11.11
N PHE A 130 -11.81 5.30 10.75
CA PHE A 130 -11.40 5.09 9.35
C PHE A 130 -12.28 4.01 8.68
N ARG A 131 -12.34 2.81 9.27
CA ARG A 131 -13.14 1.69 8.75
C ARG A 131 -14.63 2.02 8.63
N ALA A 132 -15.19 2.69 9.64
CA ALA A 132 -16.61 3.03 9.68
C ALA A 132 -17.01 4.08 8.62
N ASN A 133 -16.07 4.89 8.15
CA ASN A 133 -16.32 5.94 7.17
C ASN A 133 -15.92 5.55 5.74
N GLY A 134 -15.28 4.40 5.54
CA GLY A 134 -15.03 3.87 4.21
C GLY A 134 -16.35 3.47 3.54
N ARG A 135 -16.43 3.64 2.22
CA ARG A 135 -17.49 3.08 1.38
C ARG A 135 -16.86 2.59 0.09
N LEU A 136 -17.13 1.35 -0.28
CA LEU A 136 -16.64 0.85 -1.55
C LEU A 136 -17.35 1.52 -2.72
N ARG A 137 -16.56 2.05 -3.65
CA ARG A 137 -17.03 2.53 -4.94
C ARG A 137 -17.75 1.46 -5.73
N SER A 138 -18.56 1.90 -6.69
CA SER A 138 -19.39 1.01 -7.50
C SER A 138 -18.56 0.10 -8.40
N ASP A 139 -19.15 -1.02 -8.80
CA ASP A 139 -18.47 -1.97 -9.69
C ASP A 139 -18.02 -1.34 -11.00
N GLY A 140 -18.85 -0.46 -11.57
CA GLY A 140 -18.53 0.25 -12.81
C GLY A 140 -17.31 1.16 -12.68
N GLU A 141 -17.15 1.85 -11.55
CA GLU A 141 -15.99 2.69 -11.29
C GLU A 141 -14.71 1.85 -11.15
N LEU A 142 -14.77 0.75 -10.40
CA LEU A 142 -13.62 -0.14 -10.20
C LEU A 142 -13.18 -0.80 -11.52
N GLU A 143 -14.13 -1.24 -12.35
CA GLU A 143 -13.84 -1.81 -13.67
C GLU A 143 -13.25 -0.77 -14.64
N ALA A 144 -13.79 0.45 -14.66
CA ALA A 144 -13.27 1.53 -15.51
C ALA A 144 -11.82 1.88 -15.14
N ALA A 145 -11.53 2.06 -13.86
CA ALA A 145 -10.16 2.32 -13.39
C ALA A 145 -9.21 1.17 -13.72
N TRP A 146 -9.68 -0.08 -13.59
CA TRP A 146 -8.86 -1.25 -13.93
C TRP A 146 -8.48 -1.25 -15.41
N HIS A 147 -9.44 -1.00 -16.30
CA HIS A 147 -9.18 -0.95 -17.75
C HIS A 147 -8.18 0.15 -18.12
N GLU A 148 -8.25 1.30 -17.46
CA GLU A 148 -7.29 2.38 -17.65
C GLU A 148 -5.87 1.97 -17.22
N ALA A 149 -5.70 1.42 -16.02
CA ALA A 149 -4.41 0.96 -15.52
C ALA A 149 -3.82 -0.18 -16.36
N ASP A 150 -4.66 -1.12 -16.83
CA ASP A 150 -4.28 -2.23 -17.69
C ASP A 150 -3.78 -1.75 -19.06
N ALA A 151 -4.49 -0.80 -19.68
CA ALA A 151 -4.10 -0.20 -20.95
C ALA A 151 -2.77 0.54 -20.87
N TRP A 152 -2.54 1.29 -19.78
CA TRP A 152 -1.26 1.98 -19.56
C TRP A 152 -0.11 1.02 -19.33
N LEU A 153 -0.30 0.00 -18.49
CA LEU A 153 0.73 -1.01 -18.27
C LEU A 153 1.15 -1.66 -19.60
N ALA A 154 0.17 -2.08 -20.41
CA ALA A 154 0.42 -2.66 -21.73
C ALA A 154 1.15 -1.69 -22.68
N ALA A 155 0.84 -0.39 -22.61
CA ALA A 155 1.51 0.61 -23.44
C ALA A 155 2.98 0.86 -23.04
N THR A 156 3.32 0.66 -21.76
CA THR A 156 4.65 0.88 -21.19
C THR A 156 5.54 -0.36 -21.14
N GLU A 157 4.99 -1.54 -21.44
CA GLU A 157 5.72 -2.81 -21.40
C GLU A 157 6.94 -2.78 -22.35
N GLY A 158 8.12 -3.13 -21.81
CA GLY A 158 9.37 -3.18 -22.57
C GLY A 158 10.06 -1.83 -22.86
N ARG A 159 9.55 -0.72 -22.30
CA ARG A 159 10.16 0.61 -22.44
C ARG A 159 11.21 0.90 -21.36
N THR A 160 12.03 1.93 -21.58
CA THR A 160 13.16 2.33 -20.71
C THR A 160 13.13 3.82 -20.43
N GLY A 161 13.70 4.28 -19.30
CA GLY A 161 13.74 5.72 -18.94
C GLY A 161 12.51 6.14 -18.13
N GLU A 162 11.94 7.32 -18.42
CA GLU A 162 10.73 7.84 -17.75
C GLU A 162 9.54 6.88 -17.85
N ASP A 163 9.49 6.07 -18.91
CA ASP A 163 8.49 5.02 -19.09
C ASP A 163 8.54 3.95 -17.98
N VAL A 164 9.67 3.77 -17.27
CA VAL A 164 9.79 2.81 -16.16
C VAL A 164 8.99 3.25 -14.94
N THR A 165 8.98 4.55 -14.62
CA THR A 165 8.16 5.10 -13.53
C THR A 165 6.67 4.90 -13.83
N ILE A 166 6.25 5.21 -15.06
CA ILE A 166 4.85 5.01 -15.48
C ILE A 166 4.48 3.52 -15.45
N ALA A 167 5.39 2.63 -15.85
CA ALA A 167 5.18 1.19 -15.75
C ALA A 167 5.00 0.74 -14.29
N SER A 168 5.82 1.23 -13.35
CA SER A 168 5.70 0.93 -11.92
C SER A 168 4.38 1.45 -11.33
N ILE A 169 4.00 2.69 -11.64
CA ILE A 169 2.70 3.25 -11.22
C ILE A 169 1.56 2.38 -11.74
N SER A 170 1.57 2.07 -13.04
CA SER A 170 0.53 1.28 -13.68
C SER A 170 0.46 -0.14 -13.11
N ALA A 171 1.61 -0.78 -12.85
CA ALA A 171 1.68 -2.11 -12.28
C ALA A 171 1.08 -2.18 -10.87
N GLU A 172 1.44 -1.24 -9.99
CA GLU A 172 0.89 -1.20 -8.62
C GLU A 172 -0.60 -0.87 -8.62
N ARG A 173 -1.04 0.15 -9.37
CA ARG A 173 -2.46 0.48 -9.47
C ARG A 173 -3.28 -0.69 -10.02
N ARG A 174 -2.78 -1.35 -11.06
CA ARG A 174 -3.42 -2.55 -11.64
C ARG A 174 -3.46 -3.69 -10.63
N ARG A 175 -2.40 -3.94 -9.85
CA ARG A 175 -2.39 -4.97 -8.79
C ARG A 175 -3.53 -4.73 -7.81
N ALA A 176 -3.62 -3.52 -7.25
CA ALA A 176 -4.67 -3.17 -6.31
C ALA A 176 -6.08 -3.30 -6.90
N LEU A 177 -6.28 -2.82 -8.13
CA LEU A 177 -7.57 -2.91 -8.83
C LEU A 177 -7.93 -4.37 -9.17
N SER A 178 -6.96 -5.22 -9.49
CA SER A 178 -7.21 -6.64 -9.77
C SER A 178 -7.70 -7.36 -8.52
N TRP A 179 -7.10 -7.08 -7.36
CA TRP A 179 -7.57 -7.60 -6.08
C TRP A 179 -8.96 -7.09 -5.69
N LEU A 180 -9.27 -5.80 -5.96
CA LEU A 180 -10.60 -5.24 -5.76
C LEU A 180 -11.67 -5.88 -6.65
N ARG A 181 -11.29 -6.40 -7.82
CA ARG A 181 -12.18 -7.13 -8.73
C ARG A 181 -12.35 -8.59 -8.37
N GLU A 182 -11.27 -9.23 -7.92
CA GLU A 182 -11.20 -10.66 -7.62
C GLU A 182 -10.41 -10.87 -6.34
N ARG A 183 -11.08 -11.25 -5.24
CA ARG A 183 -10.45 -11.41 -3.91
C ARG A 183 -9.31 -12.41 -3.89
N ASP A 184 -9.33 -13.40 -4.77
CA ASP A 184 -8.31 -14.45 -4.88
C ASP A 184 -7.10 -14.03 -5.72
N ALA A 185 -7.13 -12.85 -6.34
CA ALA A 185 -5.94 -12.28 -6.98
C ALA A 185 -4.88 -11.90 -5.94
N GLU A 186 -3.67 -11.65 -6.40
CA GLU A 186 -2.58 -11.20 -5.52
C GLU A 186 -3.00 -9.93 -4.76
N PRO A 187 -2.94 -9.92 -3.42
CA PRO A 187 -3.34 -8.76 -2.64
C PRO A 187 -2.53 -7.51 -2.96
N ALA A 188 -3.23 -6.37 -2.97
CA ALA A 188 -2.68 -5.03 -3.11
C ALA A 188 -1.51 -4.74 -2.17
#